data_AF-A0AAD6S6H9-F1
#
_entry.id   AF-A0AAD6S6H9-F1
#
_cell.length_a   1.000
_cell.length_b   1.000
_cell.length_c   1.000
_cell.angle_alpha   90.00
_cell.angle_beta   90.00
_cell.angle_gamma   90.00
#
_symmetry.space_group_name_H-M   'P 1'
#
loop_
_entity.id
_entity.type
_entity.pdbx_description
1 polymer ?
#
loop_
_entity_poly.entity_id
_entity_poly.type
_entity_poly.pdbx_seq_one_letter_code
_entity_poly.pdbx_strand_id
1 'polypeptide(L)'
;GQRRRMQERVESDLFNIFIIHEPLDQFIINTHAFHNAHLLRQVLPRALTTPIPLFVDREAKHCELATTLRETKDNRRKHLKEKQSS
;
A
#
# COMPACT_ATOMS: atom_id res chain seq x y z
N GLY A 1 -22.60 -9.70 -8.11
CA GLY A 1 -23.80 -10.00 -8.91
C GLY A 1 -23.54 -11.15 -9.85
N GLN A 2 -24.60 -11.79 -10.34
CA GLN A 2 -24.50 -12.89 -11.30
C GLN A 2 -25.43 -12.59 -12.48
N ARG A 3 -24.93 -12.75 -13.70
CA ARG A 3 -25.72 -12.60 -14.92
C ARG A 3 -25.45 -13.76 -15.86
N ARG A 4 -26.46 -14.16 -16.64
CA ARG A 4 -26.26 -15.14 -17.71
C ARG A 4 -25.27 -14.60 -18.73
N ARG A 5 -24.37 -15.46 -19.18
CA ARG A 5 -23.38 -15.13 -20.18
C ARG A 5 -24.08 -15.09 -21.54
N MET A 6 -24.08 -13.91 -22.15
CA MET A 6 -24.58 -13.71 -23.51
C MET A 6 -23.46 -13.96 -24.52
N GLN A 7 -23.72 -14.80 -25.52
CA GLN A 7 -22.82 -15.02 -26.66
C GLN A 7 -23.64 -14.86 -27.93
N GLU A 8 -23.18 -14.01 -28.86
CA GLU A 8 -23.90 -13.75 -30.13
C GLU A 8 -25.38 -13.38 -29.93
N ARG A 9 -25.69 -12.63 -28.85
CA ARG A 9 -27.04 -12.26 -28.41
C ARG A 9 -27.94 -13.41 -27.94
N VAL A 10 -27.40 -14.62 -27.79
CA VAL A 10 -28.08 -15.78 -27.19
C VAL A 10 -27.62 -15.92 -25.74
N GLU A 11 -28.58 -16.12 -24.82
CA GLU A 11 -28.25 -16.49 -23.44
C GLU A 11 -27.71 -17.92 -23.40
N SER A 12 -26.53 -18.10 -22.82
CA SER A 12 -26.00 -19.43 -22.49
C SER A 12 -26.40 -19.82 -21.06
N ASP A 13 -26.35 -21.11 -20.76
CA ASP A 13 -26.56 -21.65 -19.40
C ASP A 13 -25.40 -21.32 -18.43
N LEU A 14 -24.34 -20.69 -18.94
CA LEU A 14 -23.20 -20.27 -18.14
C LEU A 14 -23.48 -18.92 -17.48
N PHE A 15 -23.00 -18.76 -16.24
CA PHE A 15 -23.12 -17.52 -15.50
C PHE A 15 -21.77 -16.83 -15.35
N ASN A 16 -21.79 -15.51 -15.48
CA ASN A 16 -20.65 -14.65 -15.18
C ASN A 16 -20.88 -13.97 -13.83
N ILE A 17 -19.89 -14.10 -12.94
CA ILE A 17 -19.80 -13.32 -11.71
C ILE A 17 -19.26 -11.94 -12.07
N PHE A 18 -19.88 -10.88 -11.56
CA PHE A 18 -19.42 -9.51 -11.74
C PHE A 18 -19.53 -8.70 -10.46
N ILE A 19 -18.72 -7.64 -10.37
CA ILE A 19 -18.74 -6.68 -9.27
C ILE A 19 -19.97 -5.78 -9.47
N ILE A 20 -20.88 -5.77 -8.50
CA ILE A 20 -21.95 -4.76 -8.47
C ILE A 20 -21.34 -3.53 -7.80
N HIS A 21 -21.32 -2.43 -8.54
CA HIS A 21 -20.98 -1.13 -7.96
C HIS A 21 -22.26 -0.56 -7.36
N GLU A 22 -22.43 -0.71 -6.04
CA GLU A 22 -23.47 0.00 -5.32
C GLU A 22 -23.02 1.44 -5.05
N PRO A 23 -23.91 2.43 -5.20
CA PRO A 23 -23.60 3.80 -4.80
C PRO A 23 -23.48 3.84 -3.27
N LEU A 24 -22.24 3.83 -2.80
CA LEU A 24 -21.89 3.98 -1.39
C LEU A 24 -21.27 5.36 -1.20
N ASP A 25 -21.78 6.12 -0.24
CA ASP A 25 -21.18 7.39 0.20
C ASP A 25 -19.95 7.12 1.09
N GLN A 26 -19.02 6.32 0.58
CA GLN A 26 -17.77 5.97 1.23
C GLN A 26 -16.61 6.43 0.36
N PHE A 27 -15.77 7.30 0.94
CA PHE A 27 -14.66 7.91 0.24
C PHE A 27 -13.34 7.44 0.84
N ILE A 28 -12.39 7.08 -0.02
CA ILE A 28 -11.03 6.70 0.38
C ILE A 28 -10.12 7.91 0.14
N ILE A 29 -9.44 8.36 1.19
CA ILE A 29 -8.47 9.46 1.13
C ILE A 29 -7.08 8.90 1.38
N ASN A 30 -6.17 9.05 0.42
CA ASN A 30 -4.77 8.71 0.64
C ASN A 30 -4.06 9.83 1.40
N THR A 31 -3.95 9.70 2.72
CA THR A 31 -3.29 10.72 3.57
C THR A 31 -1.80 10.89 3.27
N HIS A 32 -1.13 9.90 2.66
CA HIS A 32 0.31 10.00 2.34
C HIS A 32 0.61 10.93 1.16
N ALA A 33 -0.38 11.19 0.30
CA ALA A 33 -0.23 12.10 -0.83
C ALA A 33 -0.29 13.58 -0.42
N PHE A 34 -0.72 13.89 0.81
CA PHE A 34 -0.89 15.26 1.29
C PHE A 34 0.31 15.73 2.11
N HIS A 35 0.96 16.82 1.67
CA HIS A 35 1.95 17.52 2.48
C HIS A 35 1.38 18.03 3.81
N ASN A 36 0.08 18.37 3.82
CA ASN A 36 -0.64 18.88 4.98
C ASN A 36 -1.62 17.86 5.59
N ALA A 37 -1.26 16.56 5.56
CA ALA A 37 -2.09 15.49 6.13
C ALA A 37 -2.47 15.73 7.61
N HIS A 38 -1.70 16.55 8.34
CA HIS A 38 -2.01 16.94 9.70
C HIS A 38 -3.31 17.77 9.83
N LEU A 39 -3.69 18.56 8.82
CA LEU A 39 -4.96 19.31 8.82
C LEU A 39 -6.15 18.36 8.72
N LEU A 40 -6.05 17.31 7.90
CA LEU A 40 -7.09 16.26 7.84
C LEU A 40 -7.28 15.57 9.18
N ARG A 41 -6.19 15.37 9.95
CA ARG A 41 -6.25 14.78 11.30
C ARG A 41 -6.90 15.69 12.34
N GLN A 42 -6.97 17.01 12.10
CA GLN A 42 -7.65 17.95 12.99
C GLN A 42 -9.17 17.94 12.78
N VAL A 43 -9.62 17.69 11.55
CA VAL A 43 -11.04 17.75 11.17
C VAL A 43 -11.71 16.37 11.25
N LEU A 44 -10.99 15.30 10.93
CA LEU A 44 -11.54 13.94 10.93
C LEU A 44 -11.45 13.28 12.31
N PRO A 45 -12.43 12.41 12.66
CA PRO A 45 -12.36 11.59 13.86
C PRO A 45 -11.04 10.84 13.98
N ARG A 46 -10.48 10.81 15.21
CA ARG A 46 -9.20 10.17 15.48
C ARG A 46 -9.17 8.70 15.07
N ALA A 47 -10.27 7.97 15.26
CA ALA A 47 -10.41 6.56 14.88
C ALA A 47 -10.17 6.28 13.39
N LEU A 48 -10.37 7.27 12.51
CA LEU A 48 -10.14 7.13 11.06
C LEU A 48 -8.71 7.51 10.65
N THR A 49 -7.96 8.16 11.53
CA THR A 49 -6.64 8.73 11.21
C THR A 49 -5.52 8.23 12.12
N THR A 50 -5.84 7.39 13.10
CA THR A 50 -4.85 6.74 13.95
C THR A 50 -3.97 5.82 13.12
N PRO A 51 -2.63 5.99 13.17
CA PRO A 51 -1.74 5.07 12.49
C PRO A 51 -1.89 3.68 13.10
N ILE A 52 -2.03 2.68 12.24
CA ILE A 52 -2.01 1.27 12.64
C ILE A 52 -0.54 0.85 12.76
N PRO A 53 -0.10 0.31 13.90
CA PRO A 53 1.27 -0.19 14.03
C PRO A 53 1.54 -1.28 12.98
N LEU A 54 2.49 -1.03 12.08
CA LEU A 54 2.91 -2.03 11.10
C LEU A 54 3.67 -3.18 11.78
N PHE A 55 4.34 -2.89 12.90
CA PHE A 55 5.11 -3.83 13.69
C PHE A 55 4.72 -3.70 15.16
N VAL A 56 4.54 -4.85 15.82
CA VAL A 56 4.23 -4.92 17.26
C VAL A 56 5.42 -4.40 18.08
N ASP A 57 6.62 -4.90 17.78
CA ASP A 57 7.86 -4.40 18.36
C ASP A 57 8.53 -3.44 17.37
N ARG A 58 8.31 -2.15 17.60
CA ARG A 58 8.90 -1.06 16.81
C ARG A 58 10.43 -1.03 16.95
N GLU A 59 10.96 -1.34 18.13
CA GLU A 59 12.39 -1.20 18.41
C GLU A 59 13.20 -2.30 17.75
N ALA A 60 12.76 -3.56 17.89
CA ALA A 60 13.38 -4.68 17.21
C ALA A 60 13.43 -4.47 15.69
N LYS A 61 12.31 -4.01 15.10
CA LYS A 61 12.25 -3.71 13.66
C LYS A 61 13.11 -2.52 13.26
N HIS A 62 13.23 -1.51 14.11
CA HIS A 62 14.15 -0.41 13.85
C HIS A 62 15.62 -0.89 13.84
N CYS A 63 16.01 -1.73 14.80
CA CYS A 63 17.36 -2.30 14.86
C CYS A 63 17.67 -3.22 13.66
N GLU A 64 16.72 -4.05 13.25
CA GLU A 64 16.82 -4.87 12.03
C GLU A 64 17.10 -4.01 10.80
N LEU A 65 16.26 -3.01 10.55
CA LEU A 65 16.40 -2.09 9.41
C LEU A 65 17.72 -1.31 9.45
N ALA A 66 18.14 -0.86 10.64
CA ALA A 66 19.40 -0.16 10.81
C ALA A 66 20.60 -1.05 10.47
N THR A 67 20.53 -2.34 10.81
CA THR A 67 21.57 -3.32 10.49
C THR A 67 21.66 -3.54 8.99
N THR A 68 20.53 -3.81 8.33
CA THR A 68 20.47 -3.94 6.86
C THR A 68 20.97 -2.68 6.13
N LEU A 69 20.65 -1.50 6.66
CA LEU A 69 21.11 -0.23 6.08
C LEU A 69 22.63 -0.06 6.17
N ARG A 70 23.26 -0.54 7.25
CA ARG A 70 24.73 -0.49 7.40
C ARG A 70 25.41 -1.40 6.37
N GLU A 71 24.96 -2.64 6.27
CA GLU A 71 25.49 -3.62 5.32
C GLU A 71 25.38 -3.13 3.87
N THR A 72 24.21 -2.62 3.49
CA THR A 72 23.98 -2.07 2.14
C THR A 72 24.89 -0.87 1.84
N LYS A 73 25.11 0.02 2.82
CA LYS A 73 26.04 1.15 2.67
C LYS A 73 27.50 0.69 2.55
N ASP A 74 27.91 -0.30 3.32
CA ASP A 74 29.28 -0.81 3.28
C ASP A 74 29.56 -1.57 1.97
N ASN A 75 28.59 -2.34 1.47
CA ASN A 75 28.67 -2.95 0.14
C ASN A 75 28.75 -1.90 -0.97
N ARG A 76 27.94 -0.84 -0.89
CA ARG A 76 28.03 0.29 -1.83
C ARG A 76 29.42 0.95 -1.80
N ARG A 77 30.00 1.14 -0.62
CA ARG A 77 31.35 1.71 -0.46
C ARG A 77 32.43 0.80 -1.05
N LYS A 78 32.36 -0.51 -0.82
CA LYS A 78 33.30 -1.49 -1.41
C LYS A 78 33.25 -1.46 -2.94
N HIS A 79 32.05 -1.55 -3.51
CA HIS A 79 31.85 -1.52 -4.96
C HIS A 79 32.32 -0.19 -5.60
N LEU A 80 32.15 0.94 -4.91
CA LEU A 80 32.72 2.22 -5.35
C LEU A 80 34.24 2.23 -5.35
N LYS A 81 34.88 1.61 -4.34
CA LYS A 81 36.35 1.49 -4.30
C LYS A 81 36.87 0.59 -5.41
N GLU A 82 36.25 -0.57 -5.63
CA GLU A 82 36.61 -1.51 -6.71
C GLU A 82 36.57 -0.85 -8.10
N LYS A 83 35.52 -0.05 -8.36
CA LYS A 83 35.39 0.76 -9.59
C LYS A 83 36.43 1.86 -9.76
N GLN A 84 37.00 2.39 -8.66
CA GLN A 84 38.03 3.43 -8.73
C GLN A 84 39.45 2.85 -8.90
N SER A 85 39.63 1.58 -8.55
CA SER A 85 40.90 0.85 -8.68
C SER A 85 41.05 0.06 -9.99
N SER A 86 40.02 0.06 -10.85
CA SER A 86 40.06 -0.48 -12.23
C SER A 86 40.16 0.65 -13.23
#